data_AF-A0A972UWD9-F1
#
_entry.id   AF-A0A972UWD9-F1
#
_cell.length_a   1.000
_cell.length_b   1.000
_cell.length_c   1.000
_cell.angle_alpha   90.00
_cell.angle_beta   90.00
_cell.angle_gamma   90.00
#
_symmetry.space_group_name_H-M   'P 1'
#
loop_
_entity.id
_entity.type
_entity.pdbx_description
1 polymer ?
#
loop_
_entity_poly.entity_id
_entity_poly.type
_entity_poly.pdbx_seq_one_letter_code
_entity_poly.pdbx_strand_id
1 'polypeptide(L)'
;MPEKLKLTINGMKTLIISIGLVLIVSTGFTQLIQENVIDEKVKILQLDNGIIKYIKYQEKTKVLNILNLDRSIYKTVDLPLPKGHFLNEVKLISTNIFNKDPLVEILYTSVVYDNSFNDENPFYQGDFMTSTLNLINEKGEVLLSEEEIDDYAIVESKGS
;
A
#
# COMPACT_ATOMS: atom_id res chain seq x y z
N MET A 1 -59.06 13.15 50.50
CA MET A 1 -57.58 13.30 50.47
C MET A 1 -56.84 12.15 49.73
N PRO A 2 -57.17 11.73 48.48
CA PRO A 2 -56.38 10.73 47.77
C PRO A 2 -55.65 11.22 46.49
N GLU A 3 -56.00 12.40 45.96
CA GLU A 3 -55.57 12.81 44.62
C GLU A 3 -54.16 13.42 44.58
N LYS A 4 -53.81 14.21 45.60
CA LYS A 4 -52.44 14.77 45.76
C LYS A 4 -51.37 13.69 45.95
N LEU A 5 -51.72 12.56 46.58
CA LEU A 5 -50.79 11.45 46.81
C LEU A 5 -50.54 10.62 45.54
N LYS A 6 -51.56 10.47 44.67
CA LYS A 6 -51.41 9.81 43.36
C LYS A 6 -50.52 10.60 42.39
N LEU A 7 -50.62 11.94 42.40
CA LEU A 7 -49.77 12.80 41.56
C LEU A 7 -48.28 12.68 41.95
N THR A 8 -47.97 12.58 43.24
CA THR A 8 -46.58 12.47 43.74
C THR A 8 -45.93 11.14 43.37
N ILE A 9 -46.69 10.04 43.44
CA ILE A 9 -46.22 8.70 43.07
C ILE A 9 -45.94 8.61 41.56
N ASN A 10 -46.82 9.20 40.73
CA ASN A 10 -46.62 9.20 39.28
C ASN A 10 -45.42 10.08 38.86
N GLY A 11 -45.20 11.21 39.53
CA GLY A 11 -44.01 12.04 39.32
C GLY A 11 -42.70 11.31 39.65
N MET A 12 -42.67 10.56 40.76
CA MET A 12 -41.50 9.75 41.13
C MET A 12 -41.21 8.62 40.14
N LYS A 13 -42.25 7.95 39.60
CA LYS A 13 -42.08 6.91 38.57
C LYS A 13 -41.50 7.46 37.28
N THR A 14 -41.99 8.61 36.82
CA THR A 14 -41.47 9.28 35.63
C THR A 14 -40.00 9.67 35.83
N LEU A 15 -39.64 10.16 37.02
CA LEU A 15 -38.26 10.53 37.33
C LEU A 15 -37.30 9.32 37.28
N ILE A 16 -37.73 8.19 37.85
CA ILE A 16 -36.94 6.94 37.84
C ILE A 16 -36.76 6.43 36.39
N ILE A 17 -37.80 6.47 35.57
CA ILE A 17 -37.74 6.03 34.17
C ILE A 17 -36.79 6.94 33.37
N SER A 18 -36.88 8.26 33.56
CA SER A 18 -36.00 9.21 32.87
C SER A 18 -34.53 9.02 33.24
N ILE A 19 -34.22 8.77 34.52
CA ILE A 19 -32.85 8.49 34.97
C ILE A 19 -32.33 7.19 34.36
N GLY A 20 -33.17 6.14 34.32
CA GLY A 20 -32.82 4.88 33.67
C GLY A 20 -32.51 5.05 32.18
N LEU A 21 -33.28 5.88 31.48
CA LEU A 21 -33.08 6.13 30.05
C LEU A 21 -31.75 6.86 29.77
N VAL A 22 -31.38 7.83 30.61
CA VAL A 22 -30.12 8.59 30.48
C VAL A 22 -28.89 7.70 30.70
N LEU A 23 -28.98 6.73 31.62
CA LEU A 23 -27.89 5.78 31.88
C LEU A 23 -27.66 4.77 30.75
N ILE A 24 -28.68 4.46 29.96
CA ILE A 24 -28.55 3.54 28.81
C ILE A 24 -27.80 4.23 27.66
N VAL A 25 -28.09 5.51 27.41
CA VAL A 25 -27.47 6.27 26.28
C VAL A 25 -25.99 6.57 26.52
N SER A 26 -25.53 6.64 27.77
CA SER A 26 -24.11 6.91 28.09
C SER A 26 -23.16 5.74 27.83
N THR A 27 -23.68 4.52 27.71
CA THR A 27 -22.85 3.32 27.43
C THR A 27 -22.59 3.08 25.94
N GLY A 28 -23.19 3.89 25.05
CA GLY A 28 -23.13 3.71 23.60
C GLY A 28 -21.87 4.23 22.90
N PHE A 29 -20.93 4.86 23.62
CA PHE A 29 -19.69 5.37 23.03
C PHE A 29 -18.59 4.31 23.00
N THR A 30 -18.82 3.20 22.31
CA THR A 30 -17.71 2.34 21.90
C THR A 30 -17.00 3.01 20.72
N GLN A 31 -15.93 3.74 21.02
CA GLN A 31 -15.03 4.21 19.99
C GLN A 31 -14.31 3.00 19.39
N LEU A 32 -14.25 2.93 18.05
CA LEU A 32 -13.33 2.02 17.38
C LEU A 32 -11.92 2.44 17.73
N ILE A 33 -11.31 1.76 18.72
CA ILE A 33 -9.89 1.89 18.97
C ILE A 33 -9.20 1.25 17.77
N GLN A 34 -8.50 2.05 16.98
CA GLN A 34 -7.63 1.54 15.93
C GLN A 34 -6.47 0.82 16.61
N GLU A 35 -6.59 -0.52 16.76
CA GLU A 35 -5.67 -1.31 17.57
C GLU A 35 -4.23 -1.38 17.04
N ASN A 36 -3.98 -0.96 15.80
CA ASN A 36 -2.62 -0.94 15.26
C ASN A 36 -2.43 0.25 14.29
N VAL A 37 -1.56 1.18 14.68
CA VAL A 37 -0.87 2.04 13.71
C VAL A 37 0.22 1.17 13.07
N ILE A 38 -0.13 0.51 11.97
CA ILE A 38 0.84 -0.30 11.23
C ILE A 38 1.64 0.68 10.38
N ASP A 39 2.81 1.05 10.88
CA ASP A 39 3.77 1.93 10.21
C ASP A 39 4.55 1.20 9.10
N GLU A 40 3.88 0.28 8.40
CA GLU A 40 4.48 -0.47 7.30
C GLU A 40 3.81 -0.03 5.99
N LYS A 41 4.60 0.63 5.14
CA LYS A 41 4.18 0.97 3.78
C LYS A 41 4.03 -0.32 2.95
N VAL A 42 2.84 -0.90 3.02
CA VAL A 42 2.42 -2.04 2.21
C VAL A 42 1.58 -1.53 1.05
N LYS A 43 1.88 -1.96 -0.18
CA LYS A 43 1.03 -1.72 -1.34
C LYS A 43 0.24 -2.99 -1.69
N ILE A 44 -0.93 -2.81 -2.29
CA ILE A 44 -1.74 -3.91 -2.82
C ILE A 44 -1.47 -4.00 -4.31
N LEU A 45 -1.29 -5.21 -4.83
CA LEU A 45 -1.14 -5.47 -6.26
C LEU A 45 -1.90 -6.73 -6.64
N GLN A 46 -2.57 -6.70 -7.79
CA GLN A 46 -3.21 -7.88 -8.38
C GLN A 46 -2.24 -8.53 -9.36
N LEU A 47 -1.98 -9.83 -9.17
CA LEU A 47 -1.20 -10.63 -10.11
C LEU A 47 -1.96 -10.80 -11.43
N ASP A 48 -1.24 -11.19 -12.47
CA ASP A 48 -1.77 -11.52 -13.79
C ASP A 48 -2.89 -12.58 -13.79
N ASN A 49 -2.83 -13.53 -12.87
CA ASN A 49 -3.87 -14.55 -12.65
C ASN A 49 -5.09 -14.05 -11.84
N GLY A 50 -5.15 -12.76 -11.52
CA GLY A 50 -6.25 -12.13 -10.78
C GLY A 50 -6.15 -12.23 -9.26
N ILE A 51 -5.15 -12.95 -8.71
CA ILE A 51 -4.95 -13.08 -7.26
C ILE A 51 -4.38 -11.77 -6.69
N ILE A 52 -4.97 -11.28 -5.60
CA ILE A 52 -4.48 -10.08 -4.90
C ILE A 52 -3.42 -10.46 -3.87
N LYS A 53 -2.32 -9.71 -3.87
CA LYS A 53 -1.21 -9.83 -2.91
C LYS A 53 -0.89 -8.47 -2.28
N TYR A 54 -0.22 -8.53 -1.12
CA TYR A 54 0.46 -7.38 -0.56
C TYR A 54 1.93 -7.39 -0.99
N ILE A 55 2.51 -6.21 -1.18
CA ILE A 55 3.94 -6.04 -1.43
C ILE A 55 4.54 -5.11 -0.39
N LYS A 56 5.70 -5.51 0.13
CA LYS A 56 6.46 -4.76 1.14
C LYS A 56 7.93 -4.73 0.75
N TYR A 57 8.40 -3.54 0.38
CA TYR A 57 9.79 -3.30 0.04
C TYR A 57 10.58 -2.84 1.26
N GLN A 58 11.75 -3.45 1.47
CA GLN A 58 12.68 -3.13 2.54
C GLN A 58 13.88 -2.38 1.95
N GLU A 59 13.91 -1.07 2.11
CA GLU A 59 14.91 -0.22 1.45
C GLU A 59 16.36 -0.50 1.89
N LYS A 60 16.59 -0.90 3.14
CA LYS A 60 17.95 -1.17 3.64
C LYS A 60 18.55 -2.44 3.04
N THR A 61 17.73 -3.47 2.85
CA THR A 61 18.15 -4.78 2.35
C THR A 61 17.90 -4.94 0.86
N LYS A 62 17.17 -4.01 0.23
CA LYS A 62 16.72 -4.07 -1.18
C LYS A 62 15.86 -5.31 -1.46
N VAL A 63 15.13 -5.78 -0.46
CA VAL A 63 14.28 -6.98 -0.54
C VAL A 63 12.82 -6.59 -0.76
N LEU A 64 12.17 -7.22 -1.74
CA LEU A 64 10.73 -7.18 -1.93
C LEU A 64 10.09 -8.44 -1.34
N ASN A 65 9.18 -8.26 -0.38
CA ASN A 65 8.34 -9.34 0.13
C ASN A 65 6.96 -9.27 -0.51
N ILE A 66 6.55 -10.37 -1.12
CA ILE A 66 5.20 -10.57 -1.63
C ILE A 66 4.48 -11.44 -0.59
N LEU A 67 3.35 -10.94 -0.08
CA LEU A 67 2.61 -11.56 1.01
C LEU A 67 1.20 -11.93 0.56
N ASN A 68 0.68 -12.99 1.17
CA ASN A 68 -0.74 -13.34 1.11
C ASN A 68 -1.59 -12.32 1.88
N LEU A 69 -2.92 -12.38 1.72
CA LEU A 69 -3.84 -11.46 2.42
C LEU A 69 -3.82 -11.65 3.95
N ASP A 70 -3.45 -12.83 4.43
CA ASP A 70 -3.21 -13.11 5.85
C ASP A 70 -1.80 -12.66 6.33
N ARG A 71 -1.05 -11.96 5.47
CA ARG A 71 0.33 -11.47 5.66
C ARG A 71 1.41 -12.55 5.77
N SER A 72 1.08 -13.82 5.57
CA SER A 72 2.10 -14.86 5.42
C SER A 72 2.96 -14.61 4.16
N ILE A 73 4.24 -14.93 4.24
CA ILE A 73 5.17 -14.74 3.12
C ILE A 73 4.79 -15.69 1.99
N TYR A 74 4.55 -15.14 0.79
CA TYR A 74 4.40 -15.89 -0.44
C TYR A 74 5.76 -16.06 -1.13
N LYS A 75 6.45 -14.95 -1.37
CA LYS A 75 7.78 -14.91 -1.98
C LYS A 75 8.61 -13.78 -1.39
N THR A 76 9.93 -13.97 -1.39
CA THR A 76 10.91 -12.95 -1.03
C THR A 76 11.90 -12.87 -2.18
N VAL A 77 12.08 -11.67 -2.72
CA VAL A 77 12.91 -11.44 -3.91
C VAL A 77 13.86 -10.29 -3.66
N ASP A 78 15.14 -10.51 -3.96
CA ASP A 78 16.14 -9.46 -3.97
C ASP A 78 15.97 -8.60 -5.23
N LEU A 79 15.81 -7.29 -5.06
CA LEU A 79 15.73 -6.36 -6.19
C LEU A 79 17.15 -5.85 -6.49
N PRO A 80 17.76 -6.23 -7.64
CA PRO A 80 19.04 -5.69 -8.05
C PRO A 80 18.83 -4.23 -8.49
N LEU A 81 19.01 -3.29 -7.57
CA LEU A 81 19.01 -1.86 -7.90
C LEU A 81 20.42 -1.43 -8.35
N PRO A 82 20.55 -0.74 -9.49
CA PRO A 82 21.81 -0.12 -9.86
C PRO A 82 22.29 0.87 -8.78
N LYS A 83 23.60 1.14 -8.74
CA LYS A 83 24.18 2.00 -7.71
C LYS A 83 23.53 3.39 -7.73
N GLY A 84 23.19 3.89 -6.55
CA GLY A 84 22.56 5.22 -6.39
C GLY A 84 21.08 5.28 -6.77
N HIS A 85 20.50 4.19 -7.28
CA HIS A 85 19.08 4.16 -7.62
C HIS A 85 18.21 3.80 -6.42
N PHE A 86 17.01 4.37 -6.40
CA PHE A 86 15.94 4.07 -5.47
C PHE A 86 14.83 3.33 -6.20
N LEU A 87 14.12 2.44 -5.49
CA LEU A 87 12.91 1.85 -6.04
C LEU A 87 11.85 2.95 -6.17
N ASN A 88 11.33 3.16 -7.37
CA ASN A 88 10.22 4.07 -7.61
C ASN A 88 8.89 3.31 -7.48
N GLU A 89 8.69 2.30 -8.30
CA GLU A 89 7.44 1.54 -8.35
C GLU A 89 7.64 0.09 -8.78
N VAL A 90 6.87 -0.83 -8.19
CA VAL A 90 6.65 -2.17 -8.76
C VAL A 90 5.41 -2.08 -9.64
N LYS A 91 5.58 -2.22 -10.95
CA LYS A 91 4.51 -2.04 -11.95
C LYS A 91 3.68 -3.29 -12.15
N LEU A 92 4.33 -4.46 -12.15
CA LEU A 92 3.67 -5.74 -12.39
C LEU A 92 4.43 -6.86 -11.67
N ILE A 93 3.67 -7.84 -11.19
CA ILE A 93 4.19 -9.13 -10.76
C ILE A 93 3.44 -10.18 -11.57
N SER A 94 4.19 -10.98 -12.33
CA SER A 94 3.66 -11.99 -13.22
C SER A 94 4.05 -13.39 -12.78
N THR A 95 3.18 -14.35 -13.07
CA THR A 95 3.43 -15.78 -12.92
C THR A 95 3.66 -16.50 -14.24
N ASN A 96 3.31 -15.89 -15.39
CA ASN A 96 3.41 -16.54 -16.70
C ASN A 96 3.36 -15.61 -17.94
N ILE A 97 3.46 -14.29 -17.80
CA ILE A 97 3.34 -13.35 -18.93
C ILE A 97 4.63 -13.33 -19.74
N PHE A 98 5.80 -13.26 -19.08
CA PHE A 98 7.06 -13.08 -19.80
C PHE A 98 7.73 -14.41 -20.15
N ASN A 99 7.69 -15.39 -19.24
CA ASN A 99 8.19 -16.74 -19.49
C ASN A 99 7.16 -17.82 -19.10
N LYS A 100 7.44 -19.06 -19.55
CA LYS A 100 6.60 -20.25 -19.29
C LYS A 100 7.06 -21.08 -18.10
N ASP A 101 8.13 -20.66 -17.43
CA ASP A 101 8.65 -21.36 -16.26
C ASP A 101 7.83 -20.99 -15.00
N PRO A 102 8.00 -21.70 -13.86
CA PRO A 102 7.17 -21.47 -12.68
C PRO A 102 7.66 -20.30 -11.80
N LEU A 103 8.68 -19.55 -12.23
CA LEU A 103 9.24 -18.45 -11.44
C LEU A 103 8.35 -17.21 -11.56
N VAL A 104 8.19 -16.51 -10.44
CA VAL A 104 7.53 -15.21 -10.45
C VAL A 104 8.46 -14.17 -11.07
N GLU A 105 7.90 -13.25 -11.86
CA GLU A 105 8.62 -12.20 -12.55
C GLU A 105 8.15 -10.84 -12.06
N ILE A 106 9.07 -9.91 -11.87
CA ILE A 106 8.78 -8.60 -11.28
C ILE A 106 9.26 -7.52 -12.24
N LEU A 107 8.31 -6.71 -12.70
CA LEU A 107 8.56 -5.50 -13.46
C LEU A 107 8.55 -4.30 -12.51
N TYR A 108 9.64 -3.57 -12.42
CA TYR A 108 9.74 -2.40 -11.56
C TYR A 108 10.53 -1.27 -12.21
N THR A 109 10.27 -0.04 -11.78
CA THR A 109 11.07 1.12 -12.11
C THR A 109 11.93 1.54 -10.93
N SER A 110 13.17 1.89 -11.24
CA SER A 110 14.11 2.52 -10.31
C SER A 110 14.52 3.88 -10.82
N VAL A 111 14.81 4.81 -9.92
CA VAL A 111 15.15 6.20 -10.28
C VAL A 111 16.44 6.64 -9.61
N VAL A 112 17.20 7.46 -10.31
CA VAL A 112 18.29 8.25 -9.75
C VAL A 112 17.99 9.73 -9.95
N TYR A 113 18.25 10.52 -8.92
CA TYR A 113 18.11 11.98 -8.97
C TYR A 113 19.49 12.58 -9.20
N ASP A 114 19.67 13.27 -10.32
CA ASP A 114 20.87 14.06 -10.57
C ASP A 114 20.67 15.45 -9.97
N ASN A 115 21.44 15.76 -8.93
CA ASN A 115 21.49 17.08 -8.31
C ASN A 115 22.53 17.95 -9.03
N SER A 116 22.54 17.97 -10.36
CA SER A 116 23.37 18.88 -11.14
C SER A 116 22.80 20.31 -11.07
N PHE A 117 22.79 20.88 -9.87
CA PHE A 117 22.63 22.30 -9.63
C PHE A 117 23.88 23.00 -10.17
N ASN A 118 23.86 23.36 -11.46
CA ASN A 118 24.78 24.37 -11.98
C ASN A 118 24.11 25.73 -11.80
N ASP A 119 24.57 26.46 -10.78
CA ASP A 119 24.05 27.74 -10.28
C ASP A 119 24.16 28.93 -11.27
N GLU A 120 24.42 28.68 -12.56
CA GLU A 120 24.63 29.73 -13.56
C GLU A 120 23.36 30.09 -14.34
N ASN A 121 22.27 29.30 -14.23
CA ASN A 121 21.02 29.62 -14.90
C ASN A 121 19.80 29.54 -13.95
N PRO A 122 19.37 30.67 -13.35
CA PRO A 122 18.24 30.70 -12.42
C PRO A 122 16.88 30.37 -13.07
N PHE A 123 16.84 30.12 -14.39
CA PHE A 123 15.63 29.77 -15.14
C PHE A 123 15.47 28.27 -15.41
N TYR A 124 16.46 27.43 -15.09
CA TYR A 124 16.34 25.97 -15.19
C TYR A 124 16.31 25.35 -13.79
N GLN A 125 15.10 25.23 -13.25
CA GLN A 125 14.80 24.36 -12.10
C GLN A 125 14.15 23.09 -12.63
N GLY A 126 14.97 22.14 -13.06
CA GLY A 126 14.52 20.80 -13.40
C GLY A 126 15.36 19.80 -12.62
N ASP A 127 14.74 19.08 -11.69
CA ASP A 127 15.35 17.86 -11.15
C ASP A 127 15.44 16.86 -12.31
N PHE A 128 16.65 16.54 -12.76
CA PHE A 128 16.83 15.50 -13.77
C PHE A 128 16.70 14.15 -13.07
N MET A 129 15.57 13.47 -13.29
CA MET A 129 15.34 12.13 -12.79
C MET A 129 15.51 11.15 -13.95
N THR A 130 16.52 10.28 -13.87
CA THR A 130 16.66 9.17 -14.81
C THR A 130 15.95 7.96 -14.23
N SER A 131 15.00 7.41 -15.00
CA SER A 131 14.29 6.17 -14.65
C SER A 131 14.82 4.98 -15.44
N THR A 132 14.95 3.83 -14.78
CA THR A 132 15.27 2.54 -15.40
C THR A 132 14.12 1.58 -15.16
N LEU A 133 13.65 0.88 -16.20
CA LEU A 133 12.68 -0.21 -16.10
C LEU A 133 13.46 -1.52 -16.07
N ASN A 134 13.13 -2.35 -15.09
CA ASN A 134 13.79 -3.61 -14.85
C ASN A 134 12.75 -4.72 -14.82
N LEU A 135 13.02 -5.81 -15.53
CA LEU A 135 12.31 -7.08 -15.40
C LEU A 135 13.28 -8.10 -14.83
N ILE A 136 12.91 -8.70 -13.70
CA ILE A 136 13.68 -9.74 -13.04
C ILE A 136 12.81 -10.96 -12.80
N ASN A 137 13.42 -12.12 -12.54
CA ASN A 137 12.71 -13.25 -11.93
C ASN A 137 12.87 -13.27 -10.40
N GLU A 138 12.18 -14.20 -9.73
CA GLU A 138 12.18 -14.32 -8.26
C GLU A 138 13.53 -14.68 -7.65
N LYS A 139 14.51 -15.07 -8.46
CA LYS A 139 15.90 -15.31 -8.04
C LYS A 139 16.76 -14.05 -8.10
N GLY A 140 16.21 -12.93 -8.57
CA GLY A 140 16.95 -11.69 -8.81
C GLY A 140 17.75 -11.67 -10.11
N GLU A 141 17.53 -12.64 -11.01
CA GLU A 141 18.18 -12.63 -12.33
C GLU A 141 17.50 -11.59 -13.22
N VAL A 142 18.29 -10.70 -13.83
CA VAL A 142 17.80 -9.66 -14.73
C VAL A 142 17.47 -10.27 -16.09
N LEU A 143 16.21 -10.12 -16.51
CA LEU A 143 15.69 -10.58 -17.80
C LEU A 143 15.67 -9.45 -18.83
N LEU A 144 15.38 -8.22 -18.39
CA LEU A 144 15.39 -7.00 -19.20
C LEU A 144 15.76 -5.80 -18.31
N SER A 145 16.51 -4.85 -18.86
CA SER A 145 16.76 -3.55 -18.25
C SER A 145 16.84 -2.49 -19.33
N GLU A 146 16.08 -1.41 -19.19
CA GLU A 146 16.05 -0.27 -20.13
C GLU A 146 16.22 1.03 -19.35
N GLU A 147 17.13 1.91 -19.80
CA GLU A 147 17.47 3.19 -19.16
C GLU A 147 16.72 4.37 -19.81
N GLU A 148 16.77 5.54 -19.17
CA GLU A 148 16.24 6.82 -19.69
C GLU A 148 14.77 6.79 -20.09
N ILE A 149 13.94 6.32 -19.18
CA ILE A 149 12.51 6.15 -19.43
C ILE A 149 11.75 7.38 -18.95
N ASP A 150 11.36 8.24 -19.89
CA ASP A 150 10.53 9.40 -19.60
C ASP A 150 9.04 9.05 -19.47
N ASP A 151 8.54 8.01 -20.16
CA ASP A 151 7.14 7.56 -20.04
C ASP A 151 6.89 6.24 -20.80
N TYR A 152 6.58 5.12 -20.11
CA TYR A 152 6.06 3.90 -20.77
C TYR A 152 4.67 3.54 -20.24
N ALA A 153 3.76 3.30 -21.18
CA ALA A 153 2.51 2.58 -20.94
C ALA A 153 2.68 1.10 -21.34
N ILE A 154 2.10 0.18 -20.58
CA ILE A 154 1.95 -1.22 -21.02
C ILE A 154 0.91 -1.22 -22.14
N VAL A 155 1.33 -1.55 -23.36
CA VAL A 155 0.43 -1.65 -24.52
C VAL A 155 0.16 -3.12 -24.79
N GLU A 156 -1.11 -3.52 -24.77
CA GLU A 156 -1.51 -4.85 -25.24
C GLU A 156 -1.31 -4.93 -26.76
N SER A 157 -0.26 -5.64 -27.18
CA SER A 157 -0.08 -6.03 -28.57
C SER A 157 -0.95 -7.24 -28.88
N LYS A 158 -1.92 -7.09 -29.79
CA LYS A 158 -2.52 -8.23 -30.46
C LYS A 158 -1.47 -8.79 -31.39
N GLY A 159 -0.67 -9.74 -30.90
CA GLY A 159 0.40 -10.37 -31.67
C GLY A 159 -0.06 -10.73 -33.08
N SER A 160 0.78 -10.37 -34.07
CA SER A 160 0.60 -10.73 -35.48
C SER A 160 0.79 -12.22 -35.71
#